data_AF-A5G5B7-F1
#
_entry.id   AF-A5G5B7-F1
#
_cell.length_a   1.000
_cell.length_b   1.000
_cell.length_c   1.000
_cell.angle_alpha   90.00
_cell.angle_beta   90.00
_cell.angle_gamma   90.00
#
_symmetry.space_group_name_H-M   'P 1'
#
loop_
_entity.id
_entity.type
_entity.pdbx_description
1 polymer ?
#
loop_
_entity_poly.entity_id
_entity_poly.type
_entity_poly.pdbx_seq_one_letter_code
_entity_poly.pdbx_strand_id
1 'polypeptide(L)'
;MALVNKIKREINAKLVFFGPGLSGKTTNLNHIYSKLKPEFRGKLKSMNIQNDKMLFFDFTPPGDGKVNGYSVRFHIYTIKGETKSSSPWKMVLKGADGVVFVADSAPDRMTANRESLENLAEYLGVYGLNPADIPVVFEYNKRDRVDAVPHEDLQRMLNPGNLPNFPATASRGDGVLNALLALVRIVLKKLRETGLDLEEGVEKLQGVSEQVAAGSAAAQVQVEQAGKSFADEDEVTTVSLAEEEIAAEPEASIVTAPSIHGEEPDVSFNGDVEMVAPGRLRLPITIKYAGREKTIALNLTISLD
;
A
#
# COMPACT_ATOMS: atom_id res chain seq x y z
N MET A 1 4.30 2.60 13.61
CA MET A 1 4.66 3.72 14.50
C MET A 1 4.96 4.91 13.62
N ALA A 2 4.16 5.95 13.75
CA ALA A 2 4.25 7.14 12.93
C ALA A 2 5.59 7.86 13.12
N LEU A 3 6.13 8.42 12.03
CA LEU A 3 7.39 9.15 12.05
C LEU A 3 7.14 10.61 12.45
N VAL A 4 7.70 11.02 13.59
CA VAL A 4 7.57 12.40 14.09
C VAL A 4 8.73 13.26 13.59
N ASN A 5 8.45 14.22 12.71
CA ASN A 5 9.40 15.25 12.32
C ASN A 5 9.29 16.44 13.27
N LYS A 6 10.20 16.50 14.27
CA LYS A 6 10.22 17.55 15.29
C LYS A 6 10.55 18.94 14.73
N ILE A 7 11.35 19.02 13.66
CA ILE A 7 11.76 20.30 13.04
C ILE A 7 10.58 20.92 12.28
N LYS A 8 9.87 20.11 11.50
CA LYS A 8 8.70 20.56 10.72
C LYS A 8 7.39 20.58 11.50
N ARG A 9 7.40 20.07 12.74
CA ARG A 9 6.18 19.77 13.53
C ARG A 9 5.17 18.96 12.69
N GLU A 10 5.63 17.88 12.07
CA GLU A 10 4.79 17.03 11.22
C GLU A 10 4.84 15.57 11.69
N ILE A 11 3.67 14.95 11.88
CA ILE A 11 3.55 13.51 12.16
C ILE A 11 3.19 12.82 10.85
N ASN A 12 3.99 11.84 10.44
CA ASN A 12 3.77 11.08 9.22
C ASN A 12 3.17 9.72 9.58
N ALA A 13 1.91 9.52 9.22
CA ALA A 13 1.16 8.28 9.46
C ALA A 13 0.99 7.49 8.15
N LYS A 14 1.32 6.20 8.18
CA LYS A 14 1.28 5.33 6.99
C LYS A 14 0.01 4.49 6.96
N LEU A 15 -0.81 4.67 5.92
CA LEU A 15 -2.01 3.88 5.66
C LEU A 15 -1.77 2.95 4.47
N VAL A 16 -2.17 1.69 4.59
CA VAL A 16 -2.02 0.70 3.52
C VAL A 16 -3.39 0.20 3.09
N PHE A 17 -3.68 0.27 1.79
CA PHE A 17 -4.81 -0.42 1.19
C PHE A 17 -4.34 -1.82 0.81
N PHE A 18 -4.89 -2.82 1.49
CA PHE A 18 -4.51 -4.23 1.38
C PHE A 18 -5.74 -5.06 0.96
N GLY A 19 -5.51 -6.22 0.36
CA GLY A 19 -6.59 -7.11 -0.09
C GLY A 19 -6.20 -7.89 -1.35
N PRO A 20 -7.04 -8.83 -1.79
CA PRO A 20 -6.70 -9.70 -2.91
C PRO A 20 -6.51 -8.93 -4.22
N GLY A 21 -5.88 -9.59 -5.19
CA GLY A 21 -5.74 -9.10 -6.55
C GLY A 21 -7.08 -8.58 -7.09
N LEU A 22 -7.04 -7.46 -7.83
CA LEU A 22 -8.21 -6.90 -8.52
C LEU A 22 -9.42 -6.52 -7.62
N SER A 23 -9.27 -6.48 -6.29
CA SER A 23 -10.37 -6.12 -5.36
C SER A 23 -10.78 -4.64 -5.42
N GLY A 24 -10.00 -3.78 -6.08
CA GLY A 24 -10.30 -2.35 -6.26
C GLY A 24 -9.44 -1.39 -5.43
N LYS A 25 -8.31 -1.85 -4.88
CA LYS A 25 -7.35 -1.02 -4.12
C LYS A 25 -6.85 0.19 -4.92
N THR A 26 -6.41 -0.02 -6.16
CA THR A 26 -5.94 1.06 -7.05
C THR A 26 -7.05 2.06 -7.34
N THR A 27 -8.28 1.57 -7.58
CA THR A 27 -9.45 2.41 -7.83
C THR A 27 -9.76 3.29 -6.63
N ASN A 28 -9.67 2.74 -5.42
CA ASN A 28 -9.77 3.49 -4.17
C ASN A 28 -8.77 4.65 -4.10
N LEU A 29 -7.48 4.37 -4.28
CA LEU A 29 -6.44 5.41 -4.23
C LEU A 29 -6.67 6.49 -5.28
N ASN A 30 -7.03 6.12 -6.51
CA ASN A 30 -7.34 7.08 -7.58
C ASN A 30 -8.56 7.94 -7.23
N HIS A 31 -9.61 7.33 -6.66
CA HIS A 31 -10.81 8.06 -6.26
C HIS A 31 -10.51 9.05 -5.14
N ILE A 32 -9.85 8.60 -4.06
CA ILE A 32 -9.42 9.46 -2.95
C ILE A 32 -8.56 10.60 -3.47
N TYR A 33 -7.57 10.29 -4.30
CA TYR A 33 -6.71 11.30 -4.93
C TYR A 33 -7.57 12.33 -5.65
N SER A 34 -8.47 11.92 -6.55
CA SER A 34 -9.31 12.82 -7.35
C SER A 34 -10.22 13.76 -6.54
N LYS A 35 -10.64 13.32 -5.34
CA LYS A 35 -11.53 14.09 -4.45
C LYS A 35 -10.81 15.06 -3.54
N LEU A 36 -9.50 14.91 -3.35
CA LEU A 36 -8.68 15.82 -2.56
C LEU A 36 -8.25 17.02 -3.40
N LYS A 37 -8.35 18.23 -2.82
CA LYS A 37 -7.85 19.44 -3.48
C LYS A 37 -6.33 19.36 -3.66
N PRO A 38 -5.76 19.93 -4.75
CA PRO A 38 -4.32 19.91 -5.01
C PRO A 38 -3.45 20.45 -3.86
N GLU A 39 -3.93 21.43 -3.11
CA GLU A 39 -3.20 22.02 -1.96
C GLU A 39 -3.05 21.06 -0.76
N PHE A 40 -3.93 20.06 -0.63
CA PHE A 40 -3.95 19.12 0.48
C PHE A 40 -3.34 17.77 0.14
N ARG A 41 -2.83 17.56 -1.08
CA ARG A 41 -2.29 16.27 -1.54
C ARG A 41 -0.94 16.42 -2.25
N GLY A 42 -0.04 15.49 -2.02
CA GLY A 42 1.14 15.28 -2.86
C GLY A 42 0.79 14.63 -4.20
N LYS A 43 1.77 14.53 -5.09
CA LYS A 43 1.59 13.87 -6.40
C LYS A 43 1.33 12.37 -6.22
N LEU A 44 0.39 11.84 -7.02
CA LEU A 44 0.23 10.39 -7.17
C LEU A 44 1.42 9.79 -7.92
N LYS A 45 2.14 8.88 -7.27
CA LYS A 45 3.37 8.28 -7.80
C LYS A 45 3.22 6.77 -7.94
N SER A 46 3.82 6.24 -9.00
CA SER A 46 4.00 4.81 -9.17
C SER A 46 5.50 4.51 -9.17
N MET A 47 5.90 3.45 -8.47
CA MET A 47 7.30 2.99 -8.50
C MET A 47 7.37 1.46 -8.52
N ASN A 48 8.43 0.93 -9.12
CA ASN A 48 8.68 -0.50 -9.09
C ASN A 48 9.17 -0.91 -7.70
N ILE A 49 8.64 -2.03 -7.19
CA ILE A 49 9.05 -2.65 -5.96
C ILE A 49 9.24 -4.15 -6.24
N GLN A 50 10.51 -4.56 -6.31
CA GLN A 50 10.86 -5.88 -6.86
C GLN A 50 10.26 -6.08 -8.26
N ASN A 51 9.41 -7.09 -8.45
CA ASN A 51 8.74 -7.40 -9.72
C ASN A 51 7.32 -6.80 -9.84
N ASP A 52 6.90 -6.00 -8.86
CA ASP A 52 5.56 -5.43 -8.77
C ASP A 52 5.58 -3.90 -8.85
N LYS A 53 4.41 -3.28 -9.01
CA LYS A 53 4.24 -1.82 -9.04
C LYS A 53 3.52 -1.34 -7.78
N MET A 54 4.16 -0.47 -7.01
CA MET A 54 3.55 0.26 -5.91
C MET A 54 2.91 1.56 -6.42
N LEU A 55 1.75 1.90 -5.88
CA LEU A 55 1.07 3.19 -6.05
C LEU A 55 0.95 3.86 -4.69
N PHE A 56 1.30 5.14 -4.62
CA PHE A 56 1.23 5.89 -3.37
C PHE A 56 1.10 7.39 -3.59
N PHE A 57 0.58 8.08 -2.59
CA PHE A 57 0.58 9.52 -2.47
C PHE A 57 0.41 9.89 -1.00
N ASP A 58 0.66 11.15 -0.67
CA ASP A 58 0.43 11.70 0.65
C ASP A 58 -0.65 12.77 0.64
N PHE A 59 -1.31 12.97 1.77
CA PHE A 59 -2.27 14.05 1.96
C PHE A 59 -2.30 14.55 3.40
N THR A 60 -2.74 15.78 3.57
CA THR A 60 -3.01 16.39 4.88
C THR A 60 -4.51 16.63 4.96
N PRO A 61 -5.23 16.10 5.97
CA PRO A 61 -6.67 16.31 6.09
C PRO A 61 -6.98 17.81 6.19
N PRO A 62 -7.98 18.33 5.45
CA PRO A 62 -8.38 19.72 5.57
C PRO A 62 -9.01 20.01 6.94
N GLY A 63 -8.60 21.12 7.56
CA GLY A 63 -8.95 21.49 8.94
C GLY A 63 -7.72 21.52 9.87
N ASP A 64 -7.87 21.96 11.12
CA ASP A 64 -6.84 21.86 12.16
C ASP A 64 -6.64 20.37 12.56
N GLY A 65 -6.24 19.52 11.62
CA GLY A 65 -5.70 18.17 11.83
C GLY A 65 -4.35 18.20 12.55
N LYS A 66 -4.19 19.16 13.46
CA LYS A 66 -3.05 19.31 14.35
C LYS A 66 -3.27 18.37 15.52
N VAL A 67 -2.42 17.38 15.64
CA VAL A 67 -2.28 16.64 16.89
C VAL A 67 -1.26 17.43 17.70
N ASN A 68 -1.75 18.33 18.56
CA ASN A 68 -0.93 19.07 19.53
C ASN A 68 0.11 19.99 18.89
N GLY A 69 -0.38 20.78 17.95
CA GLY A 69 0.46 21.69 17.16
C GLY A 69 1.26 21.00 16.05
N TYR A 70 1.23 19.66 15.94
CA TYR A 70 1.81 18.93 14.83
C TYR A 70 0.80 18.68 13.73
N SER A 71 1.07 19.10 12.50
CA SER A 71 0.25 18.70 11.35
C SER A 71 0.44 17.21 11.06
N VAL A 72 -0.65 16.47 10.89
CA VAL A 72 -0.57 15.05 10.49
C VAL A 72 -0.61 14.92 8.98
N ARG A 73 0.41 14.30 8.39
CA ARG A 73 0.47 13.91 6.99
C ARG A 73 0.26 12.41 6.87
N PHE A 74 -0.74 12.01 6.11
CA PHE A 74 -1.02 10.61 5.83
C PHE A 74 -0.37 10.20 4.52
N HIS A 75 0.33 9.08 4.51
CA HIS A 75 0.89 8.46 3.32
C HIS A 75 0.10 7.21 3.01
N ILE A 76 -0.58 7.17 1.86
CA ILE A 76 -1.38 6.03 1.43
C ILE A 76 -0.58 5.19 0.43
N TYR A 77 -0.52 3.88 0.65
CA TYR A 77 0.16 2.93 -0.22
C TYR A 77 -0.75 1.77 -0.64
N THR A 78 -0.54 1.25 -1.85
CA THR A 78 -1.03 -0.06 -2.30
C THR A 78 -0.06 -0.65 -3.31
N ILE A 79 -0.13 -1.97 -3.51
CA ILE A 79 0.42 -2.63 -4.69
C ILE A 79 -0.66 -2.75 -5.77
N LYS A 80 -0.28 -2.47 -7.02
CA LYS A 80 -1.15 -2.56 -8.21
C LYS A 80 -1.18 -4.00 -8.72
N GLY A 81 -2.35 -4.42 -9.20
CA GLY A 81 -2.51 -5.71 -9.86
C GLY A 81 -2.56 -6.88 -8.89
N GLU A 82 -2.15 -8.05 -9.39
CA GLU A 82 -2.01 -9.29 -8.63
C GLU A 82 -0.52 -9.53 -8.34
N THR A 83 -0.21 -9.81 -7.08
CA THR A 83 1.18 -10.01 -6.62
C THR A 83 1.44 -11.50 -6.52
N LYS A 84 2.48 -12.01 -7.18
CA LYS A 84 2.86 -13.44 -7.16
C LYS A 84 3.74 -13.82 -5.96
N SER A 85 4.21 -12.84 -5.20
CA SER A 85 5.14 -13.02 -4.08
C SER A 85 4.71 -12.21 -2.85
N SER A 86 5.07 -12.65 -1.66
CA SER A 86 4.77 -11.95 -0.41
C SER A 86 5.70 -10.77 -0.11
N SER A 87 6.89 -10.75 -0.71
CA SER A 87 7.96 -9.80 -0.38
C SER A 87 7.58 -8.33 -0.57
N PRO A 88 6.94 -7.89 -1.67
CA PRO A 88 6.51 -6.51 -1.82
C PRO A 88 5.53 -6.06 -0.73
N TRP A 89 4.60 -6.93 -0.33
CA TRP A 89 3.65 -6.64 0.73
C TRP A 89 4.31 -6.51 2.10
N LYS A 90 5.27 -7.37 2.42
CA LYS A 90 6.08 -7.24 3.64
C LYS A 90 6.76 -5.86 3.69
N MET A 91 7.42 -5.45 2.59
CA MET A 91 8.04 -4.12 2.49
C MET A 91 7.04 -2.96 2.65
N VAL A 92 5.86 -3.06 2.03
CA VAL A 92 4.82 -2.02 2.10
C VAL A 92 4.16 -1.98 3.48
N LEU A 93 3.99 -3.10 4.17
CA LEU A 93 3.38 -3.14 5.51
C LEU A 93 4.34 -2.72 6.62
N LYS A 94 5.67 -2.74 6.37
CA LYS A 94 6.66 -2.24 7.33
C LYS A 94 6.33 -0.80 7.75
N GLY A 95 6.10 -0.61 9.05
CA GLY A 95 5.77 0.69 9.63
C GLY A 95 4.36 1.22 9.31
N ALA A 96 3.42 0.35 8.89
CA ALA A 96 2.02 0.75 8.74
C ALA A 96 1.43 1.19 10.11
N ASP A 97 0.66 2.27 10.08
CA ASP A 97 -0.10 2.79 11.23
C ASP A 97 -1.60 2.46 11.12
N GLY A 98 -2.06 2.03 9.94
CA GLY A 98 -3.44 1.58 9.71
C GLY A 98 -3.59 0.87 8.37
N VAL A 99 -4.60 0.00 8.26
CA VAL A 99 -4.91 -0.76 7.05
C VAL A 99 -6.38 -0.62 6.67
N VAL A 100 -6.65 -0.37 5.39
CA VAL A 100 -7.97 -0.63 4.80
C VAL A 100 -7.90 -1.98 4.09
N PHE A 101 -8.65 -2.97 4.58
CA PHE A 101 -8.79 -4.25 3.91
C PHE A 101 -9.92 -4.19 2.89
N VAL A 102 -9.57 -4.17 1.60
CA VAL A 102 -10.50 -4.09 0.48
C VAL A 102 -10.84 -5.51 0.01
N ALA A 103 -12.02 -5.98 0.38
CA ALA A 103 -12.56 -7.27 -0.04
C ALA A 103 -13.39 -7.12 -1.32
N ASP A 104 -13.33 -8.12 -2.19
CA ASP A 104 -14.19 -8.23 -3.36
C ASP A 104 -15.50 -8.94 -2.97
N SER A 105 -16.66 -8.31 -3.23
CA SER A 105 -17.97 -8.89 -2.88
C SER A 105 -18.41 -10.05 -3.78
N ALA A 106 -17.66 -10.41 -4.83
CA ALA A 106 -18.05 -11.52 -5.71
C ALA A 106 -17.91 -12.89 -5.01
N PRO A 107 -18.88 -13.82 -5.19
CA PRO A 107 -18.88 -15.12 -4.50
C PRO A 107 -17.64 -15.97 -4.78
N ASP A 108 -17.16 -15.94 -6.02
CA ASP A 108 -15.94 -16.64 -6.49
C ASP A 108 -14.64 -16.04 -5.93
N ARG A 109 -14.70 -14.84 -5.33
CA ARG A 109 -13.56 -14.17 -4.70
C ARG A 109 -13.47 -14.39 -3.20
N MET A 110 -14.39 -15.15 -2.60
CA MET A 110 -14.40 -15.39 -1.15
C MET A 110 -13.20 -16.18 -0.62
N THR A 111 -12.65 -17.10 -1.42
CA THR A 111 -11.41 -17.81 -1.06
C THR A 111 -10.23 -16.85 -1.08
N ALA A 112 -10.09 -16.06 -2.15
CA ALA A 112 -9.03 -15.06 -2.26
C ALA A 112 -9.09 -13.99 -1.17
N ASN A 113 -10.29 -13.57 -0.74
CA ASN A 113 -10.47 -12.66 0.39
C ASN A 113 -9.91 -13.26 1.69
N ARG A 114 -10.24 -14.53 1.98
CA ARG A 114 -9.79 -15.23 3.20
C ARG A 114 -8.28 -15.45 3.20
N GLU A 115 -7.73 -15.98 2.11
CA GLU A 115 -6.28 -16.13 1.94
C GLU A 115 -5.57 -14.78 2.07
N SER A 116 -6.14 -13.70 1.55
CA SER A 116 -5.56 -12.37 1.69
C SER A 116 -5.56 -11.87 3.15
N LEU A 117 -6.60 -12.18 3.94
CA LEU A 117 -6.59 -11.84 5.38
C LEU A 117 -5.53 -12.61 6.16
N GLU A 118 -5.37 -13.90 5.87
CA GLU A 118 -4.33 -14.74 6.46
C GLU A 118 -2.94 -14.20 6.12
N ASN A 119 -2.72 -13.84 4.85
CA ASN A 119 -1.49 -13.19 4.40
C ASN A 119 -1.22 -11.86 5.12
N LEU A 120 -2.25 -11.03 5.33
CA LEU A 120 -2.10 -9.78 6.09
C LEU A 120 -1.58 -10.07 7.50
N ALA A 121 -2.18 -11.04 8.18
CA ALA A 121 -1.76 -11.43 9.53
C ALA A 121 -0.32 -11.96 9.55
N GLU A 122 0.04 -12.83 8.61
CA GLU A 122 1.41 -13.34 8.46
C GLU A 122 2.42 -12.19 8.25
N TYR A 123 2.13 -11.27 7.33
CA TYR A 123 3.08 -10.23 6.95
C TYR A 123 3.28 -9.18 8.05
N LEU A 124 2.23 -8.89 8.82
CA LEU A 124 2.35 -8.07 10.03
C LEU A 124 3.15 -8.78 11.12
N GLY A 125 2.93 -10.10 11.28
CA GLY A 125 3.65 -10.95 12.22
C GLY A 125 5.17 -10.99 12.01
N VAL A 126 5.64 -10.89 10.76
CA VAL A 126 7.09 -10.79 10.43
C VAL A 126 7.77 -9.62 11.14
N TYR A 127 7.05 -8.55 11.44
CA TYR A 127 7.57 -7.37 12.16
C TYR A 127 7.26 -7.39 13.66
N GLY A 128 6.80 -8.52 14.20
CA GLY A 128 6.37 -8.64 15.58
C GLY A 128 5.10 -7.84 15.91
N LEU A 129 4.35 -7.41 14.89
CA LEU A 129 3.10 -6.68 15.06
C LEU A 129 1.95 -7.68 15.17
N ASN A 130 1.19 -7.60 16.26
CA ASN A 130 -0.09 -8.30 16.33
C ASN A 130 -1.07 -7.57 15.39
N PRO A 131 -1.82 -8.28 14.52
CA PRO A 131 -2.90 -7.67 13.74
C PRO A 131 -3.90 -6.89 14.60
N ALA A 132 -4.09 -7.27 15.87
CA ALA A 132 -4.90 -6.52 16.83
C ALA A 132 -4.33 -5.14 17.21
N ASP A 133 -3.02 -4.92 17.05
CA ASP A 133 -2.34 -3.68 17.41
C ASP A 133 -2.40 -2.62 16.32
N ILE A 134 -2.79 -2.99 15.10
CA ILE A 134 -2.92 -2.04 13.99
C ILE A 134 -4.40 -1.80 13.70
N PRO A 135 -4.86 -0.54 13.64
CA PRO A 135 -6.19 -0.21 13.14
C PRO A 135 -6.46 -0.83 11.77
N VAL A 136 -7.49 -1.67 11.69
CA VAL A 136 -7.99 -2.22 10.42
C VAL A 136 -9.43 -1.79 10.22
N VAL A 137 -9.75 -1.33 9.01
CA VAL A 137 -11.11 -1.06 8.53
C VAL A 137 -11.38 -1.94 7.33
N PHE A 138 -12.55 -2.57 7.29
CA PHE A 138 -12.97 -3.38 6.15
C PHE A 138 -13.75 -2.55 5.13
N GLU A 139 -13.46 -2.76 3.86
CA GLU A 139 -14.24 -2.22 2.76
C GLU A 139 -14.74 -3.39 1.92
N TYR A 140 -16.06 -3.55 1.87
CA TYR A 140 -16.72 -4.55 1.03
C TYR A 140 -17.04 -3.91 -0.30
N ASN A 141 -16.09 -4.01 -1.22
CA ASN A 141 -16.13 -3.33 -2.50
C ASN A 141 -16.91 -4.12 -3.56
N LYS A 142 -17.26 -3.45 -4.66
CA LYS A 142 -18.05 -3.98 -5.79
C LYS A 142 -19.49 -4.34 -5.42
N ARG A 143 -20.11 -3.53 -4.55
CA ARG A 143 -21.52 -3.70 -4.13
C ARG A 143 -22.54 -3.50 -5.25
N ASP A 144 -22.11 -2.94 -6.38
CA ASP A 144 -22.89 -2.75 -7.60
C ASP A 144 -23.11 -4.04 -8.40
N ARG A 145 -22.40 -5.13 -8.06
CA ARG A 145 -22.61 -6.43 -8.71
C ARG A 145 -23.95 -7.05 -8.32
N VAL A 146 -24.62 -7.66 -9.30
CA VAL A 146 -25.88 -8.38 -9.09
C VAL A 146 -25.69 -9.60 -8.20
N ASP A 147 -24.54 -10.28 -8.32
CA ASP A 147 -24.17 -11.47 -7.57
C ASP A 147 -23.38 -11.15 -6.28
N ALA A 148 -23.30 -9.89 -5.87
CA ALA A 148 -22.56 -9.51 -4.66
C ALA A 148 -23.07 -10.29 -3.44
N VAL A 149 -22.15 -10.99 -2.75
CA VAL A 149 -22.44 -11.70 -1.49
C VAL A 149 -23.09 -10.72 -0.50
N PRO A 150 -24.15 -11.10 0.24
CA PRO A 150 -24.78 -10.21 1.21
C PRO A 150 -23.78 -9.63 2.20
N HIS A 151 -24.00 -8.37 2.60
CA HIS A 151 -23.11 -7.65 3.52
C HIS A 151 -22.90 -8.41 4.84
N GLU A 152 -23.98 -8.93 5.41
CA GLU A 152 -23.95 -9.70 6.66
C GLU A 152 -23.12 -10.98 6.55
N ASP A 153 -23.16 -11.64 5.39
CA ASP A 153 -22.37 -12.84 5.13
C ASP A 153 -20.88 -12.49 5.01
N LEU A 154 -20.53 -11.40 4.31
CA LEU A 154 -19.16 -10.89 4.27
C LEU A 154 -18.65 -10.53 5.66
N GLN A 155 -19.48 -9.85 6.47
CA GLN A 155 -19.16 -9.50 7.84
C GLN A 155 -18.88 -10.74 8.69
N ARG A 156 -19.77 -11.73 8.66
CA ARG A 156 -19.62 -12.98 9.41
C ARG A 156 -18.37 -13.77 8.98
N MET A 157 -18.06 -13.78 7.68
CA MET A 157 -16.98 -14.61 7.13
C MET A 157 -15.60 -13.96 7.20
N LEU A 158 -15.50 -12.64 7.06
CA LEU A 158 -14.23 -11.91 6.94
C LEU A 158 -13.88 -11.09 8.17
N ASN A 159 -14.85 -10.71 8.99
CA ASN A 159 -14.67 -9.76 10.08
C ASN A 159 -15.37 -10.21 11.38
N PRO A 160 -15.00 -11.38 11.94
CA PRO A 160 -15.62 -11.89 13.17
C PRO A 160 -15.35 -10.99 14.40
N GLY A 161 -14.28 -10.19 14.37
CA GLY A 161 -13.95 -9.21 15.40
C GLY A 161 -14.80 -7.95 15.38
N ASN A 162 -15.77 -7.86 14.47
CA ASN A 162 -16.67 -6.71 14.32
C ASN A 162 -15.96 -5.36 14.19
N LEU A 163 -14.82 -5.35 13.48
CA LEU A 163 -14.10 -4.11 13.18
C LEU A 163 -14.94 -3.21 12.25
N PRO A 164 -14.68 -1.90 12.21
CA PRO A 164 -15.45 -0.99 11.35
C PRO A 164 -15.40 -1.46 9.89
N ASN A 165 -16.56 -1.49 9.25
CA ASN A 165 -16.71 -1.99 7.89
C ASN A 165 -17.66 -1.09 7.09
N PHE A 166 -17.43 -0.99 5.77
CA PHE A 166 -18.22 -0.13 4.89
C PHE A 166 -18.51 -0.83 3.56
N PRO A 167 -19.76 -0.79 3.06
CA PRO A 167 -20.05 -1.15 1.67
C PRO A 167 -19.46 -0.09 0.73
N ALA A 168 -18.87 -0.51 -0.39
CA ALA A 168 -18.29 0.40 -1.37
C ALA A 168 -18.50 -0.04 -2.83
N THR A 169 -18.54 0.96 -3.71
CA THR A 169 -18.38 0.79 -5.15
C THR A 169 -17.31 1.77 -5.60
N ALA A 170 -16.05 1.35 -5.54
CA ALA A 170 -14.89 2.22 -5.77
C ALA A 170 -14.89 2.87 -7.17
N SER A 171 -15.48 2.22 -8.18
CA SER A 171 -15.65 2.78 -9.52
C SER A 171 -16.53 4.03 -9.56
N ARG A 172 -17.52 4.14 -8.66
CA ARG A 172 -18.41 5.30 -8.50
C ARG A 172 -17.97 6.23 -7.38
N GLY A 173 -17.18 5.73 -6.44
CA GLY A 173 -16.73 6.46 -5.26
C GLY A 173 -17.54 6.22 -3.99
N ASP A 174 -18.64 5.49 -4.11
CA ASP A 174 -19.52 5.19 -2.99
C ASP A 174 -18.75 4.42 -1.91
N GLY A 175 -18.80 4.88 -0.67
CA GLY A 175 -18.18 4.23 0.49
C GLY A 175 -16.66 4.39 0.64
N VAL A 176 -15.93 4.75 -0.42
CA VAL A 176 -14.45 4.87 -0.43
C VAL A 176 -13.95 5.83 0.65
N LEU A 177 -14.53 7.02 0.71
CA LEU A 177 -14.13 8.04 1.68
C LEU A 177 -14.57 7.68 3.10
N ASN A 178 -15.68 6.97 3.25
CA ASN A 178 -16.16 6.55 4.57
C ASN A 178 -15.15 5.59 5.22
N ALA A 179 -14.65 4.61 4.46
CA ALA A 179 -13.62 3.68 4.93
C ALA A 179 -12.31 4.40 5.29
N LEU A 180 -11.82 5.28 4.41
CA LEU A 180 -10.61 6.07 4.68
C LEU A 180 -10.76 6.94 5.94
N LEU A 181 -11.85 7.69 6.06
CA LEU A 181 -12.06 8.62 7.16
C LEU A 181 -12.25 7.88 8.49
N ALA A 182 -12.91 6.73 8.48
CA ALA A 182 -12.99 5.87 9.66
C ALA A 182 -11.58 5.45 10.12
N LEU A 183 -10.73 4.98 9.20
CA LEU A 183 -9.36 4.59 9.53
C LEU A 183 -8.55 5.78 10.06
N VAL A 184 -8.61 6.92 9.39
CA VAL A 184 -7.93 8.17 9.81
C VAL A 184 -8.34 8.55 11.23
N ARG A 185 -9.63 8.49 11.59
CA ARG A 185 -10.11 8.81 12.95
C ARG A 185 -9.51 7.87 14.00
N ILE A 186 -9.44 6.56 13.72
CA ILE A 186 -8.87 5.58 14.64
C ILE A 186 -7.37 5.81 14.82
N VAL A 187 -6.64 6.04 13.72
CA VAL A 187 -5.19 6.32 13.76
C VAL A 187 -4.91 7.61 14.53
N LEU A 188 -5.66 8.69 14.27
CA LEU A 188 -5.52 9.94 15.04
C LEU A 188 -5.82 9.75 16.52
N LYS A 189 -6.82 8.92 16.88
CA LYS A 189 -7.12 8.59 18.28
C LYS A 189 -5.94 7.86 18.94
N LYS A 190 -5.40 6.83 18.31
CA LYS A 190 -4.21 6.10 18.82
C LYS A 190 -2.98 6.99 18.96
N LEU A 191 -2.76 7.93 18.03
CA LEU A 191 -1.67 8.90 18.11
C LEU A 191 -1.83 9.88 19.27
N ARG A 192 -3.07 10.14 19.70
CA ARG A 192 -3.32 10.95 20.91
C ARG A 192 -3.10 10.16 22.20
N GLU A 193 -3.40 8.87 22.20
CA GLU A 193 -3.29 8.03 23.41
C GLU A 193 -1.84 7.65 23.74
N THR A 194 -0.92 7.71 22.77
CA THR A 194 0.48 7.28 22.94
C THR A 194 1.40 8.33 23.61
N GLY A 195 0.87 9.40 24.18
CA GLY A 195 1.63 10.22 25.15
C GLY A 195 2.81 11.03 24.57
N LEU A 196 2.67 11.57 23.36
CA LEU A 196 3.17 12.95 23.17
C LEU A 196 2.45 13.79 24.29
N ASP A 197 2.97 14.87 24.87
CA ASP A 197 2.18 15.62 25.90
C ASP A 197 1.06 16.46 25.27
N LEU A 198 -0.21 16.13 25.50
CA LEU A 198 -1.38 16.62 24.72
C LEU A 198 -2.51 17.12 25.62
N GLU A 199 -2.89 18.39 25.49
CA GLU A 199 -4.16 18.92 26.03
C GLU A 199 -5.32 18.76 25.04
N GLU A 200 -6.54 18.68 25.59
CA GLU A 200 -7.77 18.21 24.94
C GLU A 200 -8.24 19.07 23.74
N GLY A 201 -8.72 18.40 22.68
CA GLY A 201 -9.38 19.07 21.57
C GLY A 201 -9.75 18.14 20.43
N VAL A 202 -10.83 17.36 20.57
CA VAL A 202 -11.36 16.49 19.50
C VAL A 202 -12.81 16.85 19.19
N GLU A 203 -13.04 17.94 18.45
CA GLU A 203 -14.40 18.25 17.97
C GLU A 203 -14.50 18.70 16.50
N LYS A 204 -13.42 18.80 15.71
CA LYS A 204 -13.49 19.37 14.35
C LYS A 204 -12.97 18.47 13.21
N LEU A 205 -13.34 17.18 13.22
CA LEU A 205 -13.15 16.26 12.07
C LEU A 205 -14.40 16.13 11.17
N GLN A 206 -15.46 16.91 11.43
CA GLN A 206 -16.66 16.99 10.58
C GLN A 206 -16.40 17.76 9.26
N GLY A 207 -15.38 18.64 9.22
CA GLY A 207 -15.03 19.40 8.02
C GLY A 207 -14.46 18.55 6.87
N VAL A 208 -13.95 17.34 7.14
CA VAL A 208 -13.46 16.45 6.08
C VAL A 208 -14.62 15.78 5.33
N SER A 209 -15.75 15.48 5.99
CA SER A 209 -16.95 15.03 5.26
C SER A 209 -17.61 16.18 4.51
N GLU A 210 -17.65 17.38 5.07
CA GLU A 210 -18.31 18.54 4.46
C GLU A 210 -17.53 19.16 3.31
N GLN A 211 -16.19 19.16 3.33
CA GLN A 211 -15.39 19.74 2.24
C GLN A 211 -15.08 18.74 1.12
N VAL A 212 -15.08 17.43 1.43
CA VAL A 212 -15.12 16.40 0.38
C VAL A 212 -16.52 16.32 -0.24
N ALA A 213 -17.58 16.68 0.51
CA ALA A 213 -18.92 16.93 -0.03
C ALA A 213 -19.03 18.27 -0.79
N ALA A 214 -18.36 19.34 -0.39
CA ALA A 214 -18.38 20.62 -1.10
C ALA A 214 -17.68 20.54 -2.47
N GLY A 215 -16.73 19.62 -2.64
CA GLY A 215 -16.20 19.24 -3.96
C GLY A 215 -17.19 18.43 -4.83
N SER A 216 -18.28 17.89 -4.25
CA SER A 216 -19.32 17.17 -4.98
C SER A 216 -20.34 18.12 -5.64
N ALA A 217 -20.69 19.23 -4.99
CA ALA A 217 -21.65 20.20 -5.52
C ALA A 217 -21.12 20.97 -6.75
N ALA A 218 -19.82 21.27 -6.80
CA ALA A 218 -19.22 21.97 -7.94
C ALA A 218 -18.99 21.06 -9.17
N ALA A 219 -18.93 19.74 -8.98
CA ALA A 219 -18.70 18.77 -10.05
C ALA A 219 -19.99 18.29 -10.73
N GLN A 220 -21.16 18.43 -10.08
CA GLN A 220 -22.44 18.00 -10.66
C GLN A 220 -22.90 18.84 -11.85
N VAL A 221 -22.41 20.07 -12.02
CA VAL A 221 -22.79 20.94 -13.15
C VAL A 221 -22.00 20.63 -14.43
N GLN A 222 -20.85 19.94 -14.35
CA GLN A 222 -19.98 19.70 -15.52
C GLN A 222 -20.02 18.27 -16.08
N VAL A 223 -20.68 17.31 -15.41
CA VAL A 223 -20.74 15.92 -15.89
C VAL A 223 -21.94 15.66 -16.81
N GLU A 224 -22.99 16.48 -16.77
CA GLU A 224 -24.17 16.30 -17.65
C GLU A 224 -23.93 16.65 -19.13
N GLN A 225 -22.82 17.29 -19.50
CA GLN A 225 -22.53 17.64 -20.91
C GLN A 225 -21.47 16.77 -21.60
N ALA A 226 -20.83 15.81 -20.93
CA ALA A 226 -19.80 14.96 -21.53
C ALA A 226 -20.28 13.53 -21.85
N GLY A 227 -21.58 13.25 -21.71
CA GLY A 227 -22.17 11.96 -22.07
C GLY A 227 -22.37 11.81 -23.57
N LYS A 228 -21.28 11.66 -24.34
CA LYS A 228 -21.27 11.02 -25.67
C LYS A 228 -19.83 10.76 -26.14
N SER A 229 -19.64 9.54 -26.65
CA SER A 229 -18.45 8.94 -27.26
C SER A 229 -17.24 8.72 -26.35
N PHE A 230 -16.95 7.45 -26.05
CA PHE A 230 -15.60 6.88 -26.19
C PHE A 230 -15.76 5.36 -26.32
N ALA A 231 -15.89 4.94 -27.58
CA ALA A 231 -15.39 3.65 -28.06
C ALA A 231 -14.05 3.95 -28.77
N ASP A 232 -13.22 2.92 -28.89
CA ASP A 232 -11.98 2.80 -29.66
C ASP A 232 -10.65 3.13 -28.94
N GLU A 233 -10.00 2.02 -28.57
CA GLU A 233 -8.68 1.52 -29.01
C GLU A 233 -7.48 2.46 -29.16
N ASP A 234 -6.43 2.08 -28.42
CA ASP A 234 -4.98 2.15 -28.65
C ASP A 234 -4.36 3.18 -29.61
N GLU A 235 -3.39 3.94 -29.09
CA GLU A 235 -2.23 4.36 -29.88
C GLU A 235 -0.96 4.37 -29.00
N VAL A 236 -0.05 3.42 -29.29
CA VAL A 236 1.31 3.33 -28.76
C VAL A 236 2.26 3.82 -29.85
N THR A 237 3.10 4.80 -29.52
CA THR A 237 4.12 5.33 -30.44
C THR A 237 5.33 4.39 -30.51
N THR A 238 5.59 3.85 -31.70
CA THR A 238 6.76 3.03 -32.06
C THR A 238 7.98 3.89 -32.41
N VAL A 239 9.17 3.47 -31.98
CA VAL A 239 10.45 3.83 -32.63
C VAL A 239 11.26 2.53 -32.81
N SER A 240 11.63 2.24 -34.06
CA SER A 240 12.39 1.07 -34.49
C SER A 240 13.91 1.25 -34.34
N LEU A 241 14.64 0.19 -34.02
CA LEU A 241 15.99 -0.06 -34.52
C LEU A 241 16.16 -1.56 -34.80
N ALA A 242 16.97 -1.83 -35.82
CA ALA A 242 16.99 -3.02 -36.67
C ALA A 242 17.50 -4.32 -36.04
N GLU A 243 17.13 -5.41 -36.73
CA GLU A 243 17.42 -6.81 -36.48
C GLU A 243 18.91 -7.16 -36.66
N GLU A 244 19.42 -8.04 -35.81
CA GLU A 244 20.51 -8.94 -36.16
C GLU A 244 20.18 -10.34 -35.65
N GLU A 245 20.27 -11.30 -36.57
CA GLU A 245 19.80 -12.67 -36.53
C GLU A 245 20.91 -13.60 -36.03
N ILE A 246 20.73 -14.37 -34.94
CA ILE A 246 21.58 -15.54 -34.65
C ILE A 246 20.79 -16.68 -33.96
N ALA A 247 20.58 -17.73 -34.76
CA ALA A 247 20.50 -19.19 -34.50
C ALA A 247 19.81 -19.79 -33.24
N ALA A 248 18.87 -20.71 -33.52
CA ALA A 248 18.39 -21.81 -32.68
C ALA A 248 19.49 -22.89 -32.51
N GLU A 249 19.61 -23.74 -31.48
CA GLU A 249 18.75 -24.66 -30.69
C GLU A 249 19.62 -25.19 -29.49
N PRO A 250 19.23 -26.15 -28.60
CA PRO A 250 18.02 -26.99 -28.53
C PRO A 250 17.31 -27.05 -27.16
N GLU A 251 16.15 -27.70 -27.18
CA GLU A 251 15.36 -28.13 -26.03
C GLU A 251 16.15 -29.04 -25.07
N ALA A 252 15.97 -28.83 -23.76
CA ALA A 252 16.35 -29.79 -22.73
C ALA A 252 15.30 -29.84 -21.61
N SER A 253 14.45 -30.87 -21.70
CA SER A 253 13.93 -31.72 -20.63
C SER A 253 13.74 -31.15 -19.21
N ILE A 254 12.49 -31.23 -18.76
CA ILE A 254 12.05 -31.19 -17.36
C ILE A 254 12.82 -32.24 -16.54
N VAL A 255 13.57 -31.78 -15.54
CA VAL A 255 14.04 -32.60 -14.42
C VAL A 255 13.56 -31.94 -13.13
N THR A 256 12.57 -32.56 -12.50
CA THR A 256 12.21 -32.35 -11.09
C THR A 256 13.34 -32.83 -10.19
N ALA A 257 13.79 -31.99 -9.24
CA ALA A 257 14.63 -32.40 -8.11
C ALA A 257 14.43 -31.39 -6.94
N PRO A 258 14.83 -31.71 -5.71
CA PRO A 258 13.94 -32.16 -4.65
C PRO A 258 13.83 -31.15 -3.50
N SER A 259 12.90 -31.40 -2.57
CA SER A 259 12.89 -30.79 -1.25
C SER A 259 14.17 -31.16 -0.50
N ILE A 260 15.00 -30.19 -0.13
CA ILE A 260 16.18 -30.42 0.74
C ILE A 260 16.17 -29.41 1.89
N HIS A 261 16.21 -29.96 3.10
CA HIS A 261 16.47 -29.24 4.35
C HIS A 261 17.90 -28.65 4.37
N GLY A 262 18.02 -27.38 4.77
CA GLY A 262 19.08 -26.92 5.68
C GLY A 262 20.52 -26.82 5.16
N GLU A 263 20.79 -26.08 4.08
CA GLU A 263 22.09 -25.39 3.96
C GLU A 263 21.95 -23.98 4.54
N GLU A 264 22.91 -23.54 5.36
CA GLU A 264 23.06 -22.13 5.74
C GLU A 264 23.89 -21.42 4.67
N PRO A 265 23.57 -20.17 4.31
CA PRO A 265 24.37 -19.40 3.36
C PRO A 265 25.75 -19.10 3.95
N ASP A 266 26.80 -19.52 3.24
CA ASP A 266 28.19 -19.18 3.56
C ASP A 266 28.50 -17.78 3.01
N VAL A 267 28.89 -16.87 3.90
CA VAL A 267 29.20 -15.47 3.57
C VAL A 267 30.66 -15.19 3.91
N SER A 268 31.44 -14.86 2.87
CA SER A 268 32.86 -14.52 3.01
C SER A 268 33.12 -13.08 2.56
N PHE A 269 34.02 -12.38 3.25
CA PHE A 269 34.54 -11.10 2.82
C PHE A 269 35.68 -11.36 1.84
N ASN A 270 35.52 -10.90 0.59
CA ASN A 270 36.50 -11.14 -0.47
C ASN A 270 37.02 -9.81 -0.97
N GLY A 271 38.17 -9.38 -0.45
CA GLY A 271 38.86 -8.16 -0.84
C GLY A 271 38.97 -7.15 0.31
N ASP A 272 39.74 -6.08 0.06
CA ASP A 272 39.94 -5.03 1.04
C ASP A 272 38.70 -4.14 1.19
N VAL A 273 38.50 -3.61 2.39
CA VAL A 273 37.45 -2.61 2.64
C VAL A 273 37.87 -1.29 2.01
N GLU A 274 37.08 -0.80 1.07
CA GLU A 274 37.33 0.48 0.41
C GLU A 274 36.56 1.61 1.12
N MET A 275 37.24 2.69 1.48
CA MET A 275 36.57 3.91 1.93
C MET A 275 36.20 4.75 0.71
N VAL A 276 34.90 4.83 0.40
CA VAL A 276 34.38 5.55 -0.77
C VAL A 276 34.20 7.05 -0.48
N ALA A 277 33.92 7.39 0.78
CA ALA A 277 33.86 8.77 1.29
C ALA A 277 34.07 8.76 2.82
N PRO A 278 34.31 9.90 3.49
CA PRO A 278 34.34 9.96 4.94
C PRO A 278 33.06 9.35 5.54
N GLY A 279 33.23 8.32 6.38
CA GLY A 279 32.12 7.58 6.96
C GLY A 279 31.37 6.65 5.98
N ARG A 280 31.82 6.45 4.74
CA ARG A 280 31.22 5.48 3.80
C ARG A 280 32.23 4.41 3.39
N LEU A 281 31.92 3.16 3.71
CA LEU A 281 32.73 1.99 3.41
C LEU A 281 32.03 1.12 2.38
N ARG A 282 32.80 0.52 1.47
CA ARG A 282 32.35 -0.49 0.51
C ARG A 282 33.08 -1.78 0.80
N LEU A 283 32.30 -2.82 1.10
CA LEU A 283 32.81 -4.15 1.44
C LEU A 283 32.36 -5.14 0.36
N PRO A 284 33.26 -5.68 -0.46
CA PRO A 284 32.93 -6.81 -1.32
C PRO A 284 32.69 -8.07 -0.48
N ILE A 285 31.50 -8.66 -0.61
CA ILE A 285 31.13 -9.90 0.04
C ILE A 285 30.71 -10.93 -1.00
N THR A 286 31.02 -12.19 -0.75
CA THR A 286 30.64 -13.32 -1.59
C THR A 286 29.71 -14.22 -0.79
N ILE A 287 28.55 -14.53 -1.39
CA ILE A 287 27.53 -15.39 -0.79
C ILE A 287 27.49 -16.69 -1.61
N LYS A 288 27.70 -17.81 -0.94
CA LYS A 288 27.58 -19.16 -1.49
C LYS A 288 26.36 -19.85 -0.90
N TYR A 289 25.46 -20.32 -1.77
CA TYR A 289 24.23 -21.00 -1.34
C TYR A 289 23.72 -21.95 -2.42
N ALA A 290 23.42 -23.20 -2.05
CA ALA A 290 22.86 -24.21 -2.95
C ALA A 290 23.65 -24.35 -4.27
N GLY A 291 24.99 -24.39 -4.17
CA GLY A 291 25.90 -24.51 -5.30
C GLY A 291 26.05 -23.26 -6.18
N ARG A 292 25.45 -22.12 -5.79
CA ARG A 292 25.57 -20.83 -6.50
C ARG A 292 26.44 -19.87 -5.72
N GLU A 293 27.30 -19.14 -6.42
CA GLU A 293 28.17 -18.11 -5.85
C GLU A 293 27.82 -16.75 -6.45
N LYS A 294 27.68 -15.73 -5.59
CA LYS A 294 27.46 -14.35 -6.03
C LYS A 294 28.26 -13.36 -5.19
N THR A 295 29.05 -12.54 -5.86
CA THR A 295 29.74 -11.41 -5.26
C THR A 295 28.87 -10.15 -5.33
N ILE A 296 28.70 -9.48 -4.20
CA ILE A 296 27.96 -8.21 -4.07
C ILE A 296 28.79 -7.21 -3.25
N ALA A 297 28.55 -5.92 -3.44
CA ALA A 297 29.20 -4.88 -2.65
C ALA A 297 28.23 -4.30 -1.61
N LEU A 298 28.60 -4.41 -0.33
CA LEU A 298 27.88 -3.82 0.79
C LEU A 298 28.39 -2.40 1.04
N ASN A 299 27.52 -1.40 0.90
CA ASN A 299 27.87 0.00 1.19
C ASN A 299 27.40 0.35 2.62
N LEU A 300 28.33 0.51 3.55
CA LEU A 300 28.09 0.91 4.92
C LEU A 300 28.26 2.42 5.07
N THR A 301 27.37 3.09 5.80
CA THR A 301 27.57 4.49 6.23
C THR A 301 27.66 4.55 7.75
N ILE A 302 28.78 5.00 8.28
CA ILE A 302 29.07 5.22 9.69
C ILE A 302 29.10 6.73 9.93
N SER A 303 28.17 7.23 10.74
CA SER A 303 28.22 8.57 11.31
C SER A 303 28.60 8.46 12.78
N LEU A 304 29.53 9.32 13.21
CA LEU A 304 29.79 9.57 14.63
C LEU A 304 28.91 10.75 15.02
N ASP A 305 27.82 10.49 15.74
CA ASP A 305 27.11 11.51 16.52
C ASP A 305 27.83 11.71 17.87
#